data_AF-A0A1J3GSX6-F1
#
_entry.id   AF-A0A1J3GSX6-F1
#
_cell.length_a   1.000
_cell.length_b   1.000
_cell.length_c   1.000
_cell.angle_alpha   90.00
_cell.angle_beta   90.00
_cell.angle_gamma   90.00
#
_symmetry.space_group_name_H-M   'P 1'
#
loop_
_entity.id
_entity.type
_entity.pdbx_description
1 polymer ?
#
loop_
_entity_poly.entity_id
_entity_poly.type
_entity_poly.pdbx_seq_one_letter_code
_entity_poly.pdbx_strand_id
1 'polypeptide(L)'
;KAAQIQVSSFPSEILPDFLYLGGYDNASNFKIDETHGISHILNTVPSCENLYPSSFTYHRLQDEKALEFDNAIQFLEKCEIDKSRVLVHCMSGRNRSPA
;
A
#
# COMPACT_ATOMS: atom_id res chain seq x y z
N LYS A 1 16.80 -15.96 12.37
CA LYS A 1 15.38 -16.35 12.20
C LYS A 1 14.80 -15.48 11.09
N ALA A 2 14.75 -15.98 9.85
CA ALA A 2 14.11 -15.25 8.76
C ALA A 2 12.59 -15.32 8.97
N ALA A 3 11.93 -14.16 9.03
CA ALA A 3 10.48 -14.11 9.04
C ALA A 3 9.98 -14.70 7.72
N GLN A 4 9.19 -15.78 7.79
CA GLN A 4 8.48 -16.30 6.63
C GLN A 4 7.59 -15.19 6.08
N ILE A 5 7.94 -14.68 4.90
CA ILE A 5 7.08 -13.82 4.10
C ILE A 5 5.91 -14.71 3.71
N GLN A 6 4.76 -14.51 4.36
CA GLN A 6 3.52 -15.15 3.93
C GLN A 6 3.11 -14.47 2.64
N VAL A 7 3.31 -15.17 1.53
CA VAL A 7 2.84 -14.78 0.21
C VAL A 7 1.31 -14.91 0.20
N SER A 8 0.59 -13.86 0.58
CA SER A 8 -0.84 -13.74 0.26
C SER A 8 -0.94 -13.26 -1.17
N SER A 9 -1.41 -14.12 -2.08
CA SER A 9 -1.54 -13.77 -3.51
C SER A 9 -2.47 -12.58 -3.78
N PHE A 10 -3.29 -12.17 -2.81
CA PHE A 10 -4.21 -11.05 -2.93
C PHE A 10 -4.10 -10.11 -1.72
N PRO A 11 -4.23 -8.78 -1.91
CA PRO A 11 -4.35 -7.85 -0.81
C PRO A 11 -5.67 -8.06 -0.08
N SER A 12 -5.71 -7.73 1.21
CA SER A 12 -6.92 -7.79 2.05
C SER A 12 -7.71 -6.50 1.90
N GLU A 13 -8.98 -6.59 1.50
CA GLU A 13 -9.88 -5.44 1.46
C GLU A 13 -10.32 -5.08 2.89
N ILE A 14 -10.07 -3.84 3.29
CA ILE A 14 -10.43 -3.30 4.61
C ILE A 14 -11.65 -2.40 4.51
N LEU A 15 -11.66 -1.53 3.51
CA LEU A 15 -12.82 -0.71 3.17
C LEU A 15 -13.25 -1.07 1.75
N PRO A 16 -14.47 -1.58 1.55
CA PRO A 16 -14.96 -1.98 0.24
C PRO A 16 -14.79 -0.87 -0.79
N ASP A 17 -14.27 -1.23 -1.96
CA ASP A 17 -14.05 -0.32 -3.09
C ASP A 17 -13.15 0.90 -2.80
N PHE A 18 -12.36 0.88 -1.71
CA PHE A 18 -11.52 2.01 -1.34
C PHE A 18 -10.15 1.59 -0.80
N LEU A 19 -10.09 0.80 0.28
CA LEU A 19 -8.83 0.55 1.01
C LEU A 19 -8.45 -0.93 1.03
N TYR A 20 -7.26 -1.22 0.52
CA TYR A 20 -6.67 -2.54 0.47
C TYR A 20 -5.35 -2.55 1.26
N LEU A 21 -5.09 -3.62 2.02
CA LEU A 21 -3.84 -3.83 2.74
C LEU A 21 -3.06 -5.00 2.14
N GLY A 22 -1.78 -4.79 1.88
CA GLY A 22 -0.93 -5.81 1.25
C GLY A 22 0.50 -5.87 1.76
N GLY A 23 1.22 -6.87 1.28
CA GLY A 23 2.68 -6.94 1.36
C GLY A 23 3.34 -6.31 0.12
N TYR A 24 4.67 -6.25 0.14
CA TYR A 24 5.46 -5.84 -1.03
C TYR A 24 5.15 -6.70 -2.26
N ASP A 25 4.91 -8.01 -2.06
CA ASP A 25 4.53 -8.93 -3.13
C ASP A 25 3.24 -8.49 -3.85
N ASN A 26 2.28 -7.90 -3.12
CA ASN A 26 1.05 -7.37 -3.73
C ASN A 26 1.35 -6.15 -4.59
N ALA A 27 2.13 -5.18 -4.07
CA ALA A 27 2.55 -4.01 -4.84
C ALA A 27 3.43 -4.35 -6.06
N SER A 28 4.04 -5.54 -6.08
CA SER A 28 4.77 -6.05 -7.24
C SER A 28 3.89 -6.68 -8.31
N ASN A 29 2.60 -6.90 -8.02
CA ASN A 29 1.71 -7.61 -8.91
C ASN A 29 0.76 -6.66 -9.64
N PHE A 30 1.31 -5.98 -10.65
CA PHE A 30 0.60 -5.02 -11.51
C PHE A 30 -0.80 -5.49 -11.96
N LYS A 31 -0.93 -6.77 -12.36
CA LYS A 31 -2.19 -7.32 -12.87
C LYS A 31 -3.28 -7.41 -11.80
N ILE A 32 -2.90 -7.75 -10.57
CA ILE A 32 -3.86 -7.86 -9.46
C ILE A 32 -4.33 -6.47 -9.08
N ASP A 33 -3.42 -5.51 -8.97
CA ASP A 33 -3.77 -4.13 -8.62
C ASP A 33 -4.67 -3.49 -9.69
N GLU A 34 -4.36 -3.70 -10.98
CA GLU A 34 -5.22 -3.26 -12.09
C GLU A 34 -6.61 -3.92 -12.05
N THR A 35 -6.67 -5.22 -11.75
CA THR A 35 -7.95 -5.96 -11.65
C THR A 35 -8.82 -5.45 -10.50
N HIS A 36 -8.22 -5.08 -9.37
CA HIS A 36 -8.94 -4.50 -8.23
C HIS A 36 -9.23 -3.00 -8.44
N GLY A 37 -8.76 -2.41 -9.55
CA GLY A 37 -8.93 -0.99 -9.85
C GLY A 37 -8.09 -0.07 -8.98
N ILE A 38 -7.03 -0.58 -8.34
CA ILE A 38 -6.12 0.21 -7.52
C ILE A 38 -5.39 1.18 -8.43
N SER A 39 -5.42 2.47 -8.06
CA SER A 39 -4.74 3.55 -8.79
C SER A 39 -3.69 4.26 -7.94
N HIS A 40 -3.78 4.09 -6.62
CA HIS A 40 -2.96 4.77 -5.64
C HIS A 40 -2.31 3.77 -4.69
N ILE A 41 -1.04 3.99 -4.35
CA ILE A 41 -0.28 3.08 -3.49
C ILE A 41 0.44 3.88 -2.40
N LEU A 42 0.16 3.53 -1.14
CA LEU A 42 0.85 4.04 0.03
C LEU A 42 1.94 3.04 0.46
N ASN A 43 3.19 3.41 0.19
CA ASN A 43 4.37 2.64 0.56
C ASN A 43 4.84 3.06 1.97
N THR A 44 4.60 2.20 2.95
CA THR A 44 5.01 2.41 4.35
C THR A 44 6.46 1.98 4.64
N VAL A 45 7.21 1.59 3.61
CA VAL A 45 8.58 1.09 3.71
C VAL A 45 9.51 1.98 2.87
N PRO A 46 10.10 3.03 3.46
CA PRO A 46 10.99 3.97 2.77
C PRO A 46 12.13 3.30 1.99
N SER A 47 12.62 2.16 2.49
CA SER A 47 13.69 1.35 1.90
C SER A 47 13.29 0.56 0.65
N CYS A 48 11.99 0.49 0.32
CA CYS A 48 11.47 -0.18 -0.86
C CYS A 48 11.24 0.79 -2.02
N GLU A 49 11.66 0.40 -3.22
CA GLU A 49 11.34 1.14 -4.44
C GLU A 49 9.86 1.02 -4.84
N ASN A 50 9.36 2.04 -5.55
CA ASN A 50 7.98 2.05 -6.04
C ASN A 50 7.97 1.32 -7.39
N LEU A 51 7.14 0.30 -7.51
CA LEU A 51 7.08 -0.54 -8.69
C LEU A 51 6.05 0.04 -9.67
N TYR A 52 6.35 0.08 -10.97
CA TYR A 52 5.42 0.66 -11.96
C TYR A 52 5.00 2.12 -11.66
N PRO A 53 5.94 3.05 -11.40
CA PRO A 53 5.62 4.44 -11.04
C PRO A 53 4.89 5.21 -12.15
N SER A 54 4.91 4.72 -13.39
CA SER A 54 4.14 5.29 -14.50
C SER A 54 2.66 4.89 -14.49
N SER A 55 2.30 3.86 -13.72
CA SER A 55 0.94 3.30 -13.72
C SER A 55 0.15 3.64 -12.47
N PHE A 56 0.82 3.88 -11.33
CA PHE A 56 0.18 4.19 -10.06
C PHE A 56 0.71 5.49 -9.47
N THR A 57 -0.16 6.19 -8.74
CA THR A 57 0.25 7.33 -7.93
C THR A 57 0.75 6.84 -6.59
N TYR A 58 2.01 7.13 -6.29
CA TYR A 58 2.66 6.68 -5.07
C TYR A 58 2.77 7.78 -4.02
N HIS A 59 2.51 7.42 -2.77
CA HIS A 59 2.98 8.15 -1.61
C HIS A 59 3.89 7.23 -0.79
N ARG A 60 5.11 7.68 -0.50
CA ARG A 60 6.08 6.91 0.29
C ARG A 60 6.38 7.68 1.57
N LEU A 61 6.27 7.00 2.71
CA LEU A 61 6.69 7.56 3.99
C LEU A 61 8.21 7.73 4.00
N GLN A 62 8.73 8.80 4.60
CA GLN A 62 10.16 9.10 4.57
C GLN A 62 10.90 8.45 5.75
N ASP A 63 10.23 8.26 6.88
CA ASP A 63 10.83 7.69 8.09
C ASP A 63 10.24 6.31 8.43
N GLU A 64 11.11 5.39 8.83
CA GLU A 64 10.70 4.06 9.30
C GLU A 64 10.24 4.07 10.77
N LYS A 65 10.73 5.02 11.57
CA LYS A 65 10.55 5.09 13.03
C LYS A 65 9.47 6.07 13.45
N ALA A 66 9.34 7.18 12.73
CA ALA A 66 8.24 8.11 12.88
C ALA A 66 7.21 7.80 11.79
N LEU A 67 6.13 7.12 12.17
CA LEU A 67 5.00 6.94 11.26
C LEU A 67 4.39 8.34 11.04
N GLU A 68 4.59 8.89 9.85
CA GLU A 68 4.04 10.17 9.42
C GLU A 68 2.53 10.02 9.12
N PHE A 69 1.77 9.68 10.17
CA PHE A 69 0.33 9.41 10.05
C PHE A 69 -0.41 10.59 9.43
N ASP A 70 -0.04 11.83 9.75
CA ASP A 70 -0.68 13.01 9.17
C ASP A 70 -0.56 13.04 7.65
N ASN A 71 0.62 12.72 7.11
CA ASN A 71 0.84 12.67 5.65
C ASN A 71 0.11 11.48 5.01
N ALA A 72 0.11 10.32 5.67
CA ALA A 72 -0.63 9.14 5.22
C ALA A 72 -2.15 9.40 5.20
N ILE A 73 -2.69 10.03 6.24
CA ILE A 73 -4.10 10.38 6.36
C ILE A 73 -4.47 11.39 5.26
N GLN A 74 -3.69 12.46 5.08
CA GLN A 74 -3.95 13.43 4.01
C GLN A 74 -3.96 12.79 2.62
N PHE A 75 -3.07 11.83 2.37
CA PHE A 75 -3.08 11.07 1.13
C PHE A 75 -4.35 10.24 0.97
N LEU A 76 -4.77 9.53 2.02
CA LEU A 76 -5.99 8.72 2.01
C LEU A 76 -7.25 9.57 1.86
N GLU A 77 -7.36 10.69 2.58
CA GLU A 77 -8.47 11.64 2.48
C GLU A 77 -8.62 12.17 1.06
N LYS A 78 -7.50 12.51 0.41
CA LYS A 78 -7.52 12.92 -1.00
C LYS A 78 -8.02 11.80 -1.91
N CYS A 79 -7.53 10.58 -1.71
CA CYS A 79 -7.97 9.43 -2.50
C CYS A 79 -9.46 9.14 -2.28
N GLU A 80 -9.98 9.33 -1.07
CA GLU A 80 -11.39 9.15 -0.76
C GLU A 80 -12.27 10.17 -1.49
N ILE A 81 -11.87 11.45 -1.47
CA ILE A 81 -12.54 12.53 -2.22
C ILE A 81 -12.54 12.21 -3.73
N ASP A 82 -11.41 11.74 -4.25
CA ASP A 82 -11.24 11.40 -5.66
C ASP A 82 -11.85 10.02 -6.02
N LYS A 83 -12.46 9.32 -5.05
CA LYS A 83 -13.00 7.95 -5.17
C LYS A 83 -12.01 6.96 -5.79
N SER A 84 -10.74 7.14 -5.43
CA SER A 84 -9.64 6.30 -5.89
C SER A 84 -9.40 5.15 -4.93
N ARG A 85 -9.10 3.97 -5.48
CA ARG A 85 -8.76 2.79 -4.70
C ARG A 85 -7.29 2.80 -4.33
N VAL A 86 -7.01 2.56 -3.05
CA VAL A 86 -5.68 2.67 -2.45
C VAL A 86 -5.21 1.32 -1.93
N LEU A 87 -3.99 0.94 -2.29
CA LEU A 87 -3.25 -0.14 -1.64
C LEU A 87 -2.25 0.45 -0.64
N VAL A 88 -2.42 0.13 0.64
CA VAL A 88 -1.38 0.39 1.64
C VAL A 88 -0.58 -0.89 1.82
N HIS A 89 0.71 -0.83 1.52
CA HIS A 89 1.58 -1.98 1.70
C HIS A 89 2.71 -1.73 2.69
N CYS A 90 3.07 -2.80 3.42
CA CYS A 90 4.32 -2.87 4.16
C CYS A 90 5.14 -4.09 3.70
N MET A 91 6.28 -4.37 4.34
CA MET A 91 7.13 -5.51 3.96
C MET A 91 6.41 -6.86 4.05
N SER A 92 5.63 -7.07 5.10
CA SER A 92 5.03 -8.38 5.41
C SER A 92 3.51 -8.35 5.62
N GLY A 93 2.85 -7.22 5.36
CA GLY A 93 1.42 -7.03 5.62
C GLY A 93 1.02 -7.06 7.11
N ARG A 94 1.97 -7.13 8.05
CA ARG A 94 1.68 -7.44 9.47
C ARG A 94 2.07 -6.39 10.51
N ASN A 95 3.12 -5.60 10.27
CA ASN A 95 3.67 -4.70 11.30
C ASN A 95 3.42 -3.20 11.06
N ARG A 96 3.11 -2.78 9.83
CA ARG A 96 2.93 -1.34 9.50
C ARG A 96 1.76 -1.03 8.56
N SER A 97 1.12 -2.04 7.98
CA SER A 97 -0.10 -1.87 7.18
C SER A 97 -1.39 -1.74 8.00
N PRO A 98 -1.54 -2.35 9.20
CA PRO A 98 -2.75 -2.19 10.02
C PRO A 98 -2.56 -1.30 11.26
N ALA A 99 -1.46 -0.54 11.34
CA ALA A 99 -1.15 0.33 12.49
C ALA A 99 -1.84 1.69 12.36
#